data_AF-A0A6P7TCM5-F1
#
_entry.id   AF-A0A6P7TCM5-F1
#
_cell.length_a   1.000
_cell.length_b   1.000
_cell.length_c   1.000
_cell.angle_alpha   90.00
_cell.angle_beta   90.00
_cell.angle_gamma   90.00
#
_symmetry.space_group_name_H-M   'P 1'
#
loop_
_entity.id
_entity.type
_entity.pdbx_description
1 polymer ?
#
loop_
_entity_poly.entity_id
_entity_poly.type
_entity_poly.pdbx_seq_one_letter_code
_entity_poly.pdbx_strand_id
1 'polypeptide(L)'
;MACNVLLPLSLLIIYAFILSTHAFLHGLPLRRQLTTSSKYTPYYEPVLSVEYFHTKFETWYFTQPVDHFGRNTDTYQQRYLVSTQWWDGNGGPIFFYTGNEGDIVWFLENSGFMMDIAGEFGAMLVFAEHRYYGKSLPYGTESYKDPVKLSYLTSEQALEDYAKLIQHMKSTIKGAQNSSVVAFGGSYGGMLSAWFRMKYAGVIVGSIAASAPIWGFPGMSKCNGIYTVTTNTFKLGGEHCPGNIRKSWKVIDDLGKYSEGLKFLSEELKLCSSLESSNVDDFKKWLSTTWIYLASVNYPYSANFVEPLPAWPVNKICAPLNDPNLDGKHLVFALAKSLQVYYNTTGNTPCLNFSLINNEADLGWSYQSCTEMIMPSCSDGIADMFYPTKWNFPQFSESCYAQWKVVPRPNWITTEYGGKNIQASSNIVFSNGLLDPYSAFGVHKNISDTLISIIIPEAAHHLDLRSKNIHDPPSVIEARNIEKMHIRKWLKSK
;
A
#
# COMPACT_ATOMS: atom_id res chain seq x y z
N MET A 1 35.33 40.02 -51.42
CA MET A 1 36.64 39.34 -51.42
C MET A 1 36.43 37.90 -51.83
N ALA A 2 37.18 37.49 -52.87
CA ALA A 2 37.35 36.18 -53.52
C ALA A 2 36.70 34.94 -52.86
N CYS A 3 35.81 34.25 -53.59
CA CYS A 3 36.00 32.95 -54.30
C CYS A 3 35.70 31.72 -53.42
N ASN A 4 34.60 30.97 -53.66
CA ASN A 4 34.44 29.90 -54.68
C ASN A 4 35.56 28.85 -54.62
N VAL A 5 35.37 27.52 -54.65
CA VAL A 5 34.25 26.57 -54.86
C VAL A 5 34.93 25.15 -54.84
N LEU A 6 34.17 24.06 -54.64
CA LEU A 6 34.39 22.65 -55.06
C LEU A 6 34.61 21.53 -53.99
N LEU A 7 33.59 20.64 -53.96
CA LEU A 7 33.59 19.16 -53.79
C LEU A 7 34.64 18.44 -54.71
N PRO A 8 34.96 17.10 -54.65
CA PRO A 8 34.06 15.95 -54.33
C PRO A 8 34.72 14.66 -53.71
N LEU A 9 33.89 13.59 -53.64
CA LEU A 9 34.10 12.16 -53.33
C LEU A 9 35.32 11.46 -53.98
N SER A 10 35.82 10.39 -53.30
CA SER A 10 36.27 9.05 -53.77
C SER A 10 37.37 8.49 -52.83
N LEU A 11 37.69 7.21 -52.60
CA LEU A 11 37.28 5.85 -53.00
C LEU A 11 38.17 4.87 -52.16
N LEU A 12 37.69 3.64 -51.88
CA LEU A 12 38.44 2.37 -51.67
C LEU A 12 39.46 2.27 -50.49
N ILE A 13 39.51 1.20 -49.70
CA ILE A 13 40.18 -0.07 -50.06
C ILE A 13 39.63 -1.23 -49.19
N ILE A 14 39.25 -2.30 -49.89
CA ILE A 14 39.08 -3.68 -49.42
C ILE A 14 40.46 -4.33 -49.35
N TYR A 15 40.81 -5.08 -48.31
CA TYR A 15 41.67 -6.28 -48.48
C TYR A 15 41.43 -7.30 -47.35
N ALA A 16 41.14 -8.51 -47.78
CA ALA A 16 40.98 -9.73 -47.01
C ALA A 16 42.25 -10.60 -47.10
N PHE A 17 42.23 -11.74 -46.37
CA PHE A 17 43.06 -12.96 -46.55
C PHE A 17 44.49 -12.92 -45.95
N ILE A 18 45.11 -13.96 -45.37
CA ILE A 18 45.02 -15.45 -45.42
C ILE A 18 45.75 -16.07 -44.20
N LEU A 19 45.34 -17.29 -43.82
CA LEU A 19 45.99 -18.45 -43.15
C LEU A 19 47.50 -18.38 -42.75
N SER A 20 48.03 -19.16 -41.79
CA SER A 20 47.94 -20.61 -41.62
C SER A 20 48.65 -21.13 -40.35
N THR A 21 48.20 -22.31 -39.94
CA THR A 21 48.67 -23.32 -38.97
C THR A 21 50.15 -23.74 -38.98
N HIS A 22 50.60 -24.39 -37.87
CA HIS A 22 51.51 -25.57 -37.67
C HIS A 22 52.24 -25.40 -36.30
N ALA A 23 52.56 -26.38 -35.41
CA ALA A 23 52.35 -27.82 -35.24
C ALA A 23 53.09 -28.27 -33.92
N PHE A 24 52.54 -29.24 -33.15
CA PHE A 24 53.20 -30.42 -32.49
C PHE A 24 54.38 -30.21 -31.45
N LEU A 25 54.56 -30.84 -30.26
CA LEU A 25 54.45 -32.25 -29.78
C LEU A 25 54.58 -32.41 -28.23
N HIS A 26 53.94 -33.49 -27.71
CA HIS A 26 54.33 -34.46 -26.65
C HIS A 26 54.37 -34.17 -25.12
N GLY A 27 53.70 -35.05 -24.34
CA GLY A 27 54.23 -35.63 -23.08
C GLY A 27 53.30 -35.72 -21.84
N LEU A 28 52.65 -36.86 -21.61
CA LEU A 28 51.89 -37.30 -20.40
C LEU A 28 52.81 -37.65 -19.19
N PRO A 29 52.34 -38.06 -17.99
CA PRO A 29 51.06 -37.86 -17.26
C PRO A 29 51.26 -37.46 -15.76
N LEU A 30 50.25 -36.88 -15.09
CA LEU A 30 50.17 -36.94 -13.62
C LEU A 30 48.72 -37.07 -13.16
N ARG A 31 48.45 -38.25 -12.63
CA ARG A 31 47.23 -38.71 -11.96
C ARG A 31 46.94 -37.81 -10.76
N ARG A 32 45.85 -37.06 -10.77
CA ARG A 32 45.27 -36.45 -9.56
C ARG A 32 43.79 -36.82 -9.44
N GLN A 33 43.45 -37.24 -8.24
CA GLN A 33 42.21 -37.89 -7.84
C GLN A 33 40.96 -37.08 -8.24
N LEU A 34 39.97 -37.79 -8.74
CA LEU A 34 38.57 -37.38 -8.72
C LEU A 34 38.16 -37.23 -7.24
N THR A 35 38.15 -36.00 -6.74
CA THR A 35 37.31 -35.65 -5.59
C THR A 35 35.98 -35.20 -6.14
N THR A 36 34.95 -35.95 -5.79
CA THR A 36 33.55 -35.60 -6.00
C THR A 36 33.27 -34.25 -5.34
N SER A 37 33.17 -33.19 -6.14
CA SER A 37 32.65 -31.90 -5.71
C SER A 37 31.18 -32.10 -5.35
N SER A 38 30.93 -32.04 -4.04
CA SER A 38 29.60 -31.97 -3.43
C SER A 38 28.77 -30.90 -4.13
N LYS A 39 27.61 -31.30 -4.65
CA LYS A 39 26.57 -30.39 -5.14
C LYS A 39 26.22 -29.40 -4.03
N TYR A 40 26.61 -28.14 -4.21
CA TYR A 40 26.12 -27.03 -3.41
C TYR A 40 24.65 -26.84 -3.78
N THR A 41 23.75 -27.41 -2.98
CA THR A 41 22.33 -27.06 -2.99
C THR A 41 22.15 -26.08 -1.84
N PRO A 42 21.93 -24.78 -2.08
CA PRO A 42 21.58 -23.89 -1.00
C PRO A 42 20.15 -24.22 -0.59
N TYR A 43 20.00 -25.13 0.38
CA TYR A 43 18.82 -25.14 1.22
C TYR A 43 18.87 -23.85 2.03
N TYR A 44 18.11 -22.85 1.60
CA TYR A 44 17.85 -21.68 2.43
C TYR A 44 17.02 -22.19 3.61
N GLU A 45 17.53 -22.07 4.83
CA GLU A 45 16.78 -22.37 6.04
C GLU A 45 15.96 -21.15 6.47
N PRO A 46 14.76 -21.35 7.03
CA PRO A 46 13.94 -20.24 7.52
C PRO A 46 14.62 -19.53 8.70
N VAL A 47 14.62 -18.19 8.68
CA VAL A 47 15.33 -17.39 9.69
C VAL A 47 14.59 -17.34 11.03
N LEU A 48 13.26 -17.47 11.01
CA LEU A 48 12.39 -17.45 12.19
C LEU A 48 11.04 -18.09 11.87
N SER A 49 10.46 -18.85 12.82
CA SER A 49 9.09 -19.37 12.74
C SER A 49 8.21 -18.75 13.83
N VAL A 50 7.05 -18.20 13.45
CA VAL A 50 6.08 -17.56 14.37
C VAL A 50 4.65 -17.96 13.96
N GLU A 51 3.76 -18.13 14.94
CA GLU A 51 2.37 -18.53 14.73
C GLU A 51 1.44 -17.30 14.70
N TYR A 52 0.65 -17.16 13.63
CA TYR A 52 -0.38 -16.14 13.46
C TYR A 52 -1.69 -16.81 13.05
N PHE A 53 -2.79 -16.54 13.75
CA PHE A 53 -4.09 -17.17 13.48
C PHE A 53 -4.02 -18.71 13.37
N HIS A 54 -3.31 -19.36 14.30
CA HIS A 54 -3.06 -20.81 14.29
C HIS A 54 -2.33 -21.35 13.05
N THR A 55 -1.68 -20.46 12.31
CA THR A 55 -0.90 -20.78 11.11
C THR A 55 0.56 -20.41 11.34
N LYS A 56 1.46 -21.37 11.17
CA LYS A 56 2.90 -21.15 11.32
C LYS A 56 3.48 -20.54 10.06
N PHE A 57 4.14 -19.40 10.21
CA PHE A 57 4.86 -18.73 9.14
C PHE A 57 6.36 -18.80 9.37
N GLU A 58 7.08 -19.01 8.28
CA GLU A 58 8.52 -18.93 8.23
C GLU A 58 8.94 -17.63 7.52
N THR A 59 9.99 -16.98 8.02
CA THR A 59 10.58 -15.81 7.37
C THR A 59 11.71 -16.22 6.44
N TRP A 60 11.61 -15.81 5.18
CA TRP A 60 12.56 -16.08 4.11
C TRP A 60 13.03 -14.77 3.47
N TYR A 61 14.16 -14.85 2.77
CA TYR A 61 14.69 -13.74 1.97
C TYR A 61 15.04 -14.22 0.56
N PHE A 62 14.77 -13.37 -0.42
CA PHE A 62 15.11 -13.61 -1.82
C PHE A 62 15.99 -12.48 -2.34
N THR A 63 17.10 -12.84 -2.98
CA THR A 63 17.99 -11.87 -3.64
C THR A 63 17.30 -11.31 -4.88
N GLN A 64 16.82 -10.07 -4.79
CA GLN A 64 16.24 -9.32 -5.90
C GLN A 64 17.27 -8.36 -6.50
N PRO A 65 17.24 -8.09 -7.81
CA PRO A 65 17.93 -6.93 -8.36
C PRO A 65 17.25 -5.64 -7.87
N VAL A 66 18.05 -4.60 -7.66
CA VAL A 66 17.53 -3.27 -7.31
C VAL A 66 16.78 -2.65 -8.50
N ASP A 67 17.26 -2.92 -9.72
CA ASP A 67 16.70 -2.35 -10.94
C ASP A 67 16.34 -3.45 -11.95
N HIS A 68 15.04 -3.58 -12.25
CA HIS A 68 14.58 -4.52 -13.27
C HIS A 68 14.52 -3.95 -14.68
N PHE A 69 14.48 -2.63 -14.82
CA PHE A 69 14.16 -1.95 -16.09
C PHE A 69 15.35 -1.18 -16.66
N GLY A 70 16.42 -0.99 -15.89
CA GLY A 70 17.66 -0.38 -16.33
C GLY A 70 18.84 -1.33 -16.30
N ARG A 71 20.01 -0.78 -15.96
CA ARG A 71 21.31 -1.48 -16.03
C ARG A 71 22.01 -1.58 -14.69
N ASN A 72 21.41 -1.10 -13.61
CA ASN A 72 22.01 -1.27 -12.29
C ASN A 72 21.99 -2.76 -11.92
N THR A 73 23.17 -3.29 -11.57
CA THR A 73 23.37 -4.71 -11.21
C THR A 73 23.35 -4.95 -9.71
N ASP A 74 23.13 -3.92 -8.89
CA ASP A 74 22.97 -4.03 -7.45
C ASP A 74 21.83 -5.02 -7.12
N THR A 75 21.94 -5.68 -5.98
CA THR A 75 20.92 -6.60 -5.47
C THR A 75 20.62 -6.31 -4.02
N TYR A 76 19.46 -6.74 -3.55
CA TYR A 76 19.03 -6.62 -2.16
C TYR A 76 18.25 -7.85 -1.71
N GLN A 77 18.06 -8.00 -0.40
CA GLN A 77 17.27 -9.08 0.18
C GLN A 77 15.83 -8.63 0.37
N GLN A 78 14.91 -9.15 -0.43
CA GLN A 78 13.47 -8.97 -0.24
C GLN A 78 12.97 -10.00 0.77
N ARG A 79 12.38 -9.54 1.88
CA ARG A 79 11.73 -10.39 2.87
C ARG A 79 10.40 -10.91 2.35
N TYR A 80 10.10 -12.18 2.63
CA TYR A 80 8.77 -12.74 2.43
C TYR A 80 8.47 -13.78 3.50
N LEU A 81 7.19 -13.94 3.83
CA LEU A 81 6.71 -14.88 4.82
C LEU A 81 5.97 -16.01 4.11
N VAL A 82 6.23 -17.26 4.49
CA VAL A 82 5.63 -18.45 3.86
C VAL A 82 4.99 -19.34 4.91
N SER A 83 3.80 -19.86 4.60
CA SER A 83 3.23 -21.01 5.29
C SER A 83 2.80 -22.08 4.31
N THR A 84 3.30 -23.29 4.53
CA THR A 84 2.91 -24.51 3.79
C THR A 84 1.96 -25.39 4.59
N GLN A 85 1.52 -24.96 5.78
CA GLN A 85 0.71 -25.75 6.71
C GLN A 85 -0.55 -26.35 6.08
N TRP A 86 -1.17 -25.61 5.15
CA TRP A 86 -2.42 -25.98 4.48
C TRP A 86 -2.23 -26.38 3.02
N TRP A 87 -0.97 -26.44 2.55
CA TRP A 87 -0.69 -26.59 1.12
C TRP A 87 -0.71 -28.06 0.70
N ASP A 88 -1.41 -28.37 -0.39
CA ASP A 88 -1.54 -29.74 -0.93
C ASP A 88 -0.20 -30.32 -1.48
N GLY A 89 0.90 -29.56 -1.42
CA GLY A 89 2.27 -30.05 -1.67
C GLY A 89 2.59 -30.46 -3.12
N ASN A 90 1.59 -30.57 -3.99
CA ASN A 90 1.73 -30.99 -5.39
C ASN A 90 0.77 -30.22 -6.30
N GLY A 91 1.15 -28.99 -6.64
CA GLY A 91 0.36 -28.11 -7.51
C GLY A 91 -0.77 -27.36 -6.82
N GLY A 92 -0.92 -27.49 -5.49
CA GLY A 92 -1.85 -26.68 -4.70
C GLY A 92 -1.63 -25.18 -4.93
N PRO A 93 -2.66 -24.33 -4.89
CA PRO A 93 -2.53 -22.92 -5.22
C PRO A 93 -1.63 -22.15 -4.25
N ILE A 94 -1.17 -20.98 -4.69
CA ILE A 94 -0.46 -19.99 -3.87
C ILE A 94 -1.37 -18.79 -3.69
N PHE A 95 -1.69 -18.45 -2.45
CA PHE A 95 -2.28 -17.16 -2.11
C PHE A 95 -1.17 -16.20 -1.76
N PHE A 96 -1.02 -15.17 -2.59
CA PHE A 96 0.11 -14.25 -2.58
C PHE A 96 -0.36 -12.85 -2.21
N TYR A 97 -0.04 -12.39 -1.00
CA TYR A 97 -0.29 -11.01 -0.59
C TYR A 97 0.78 -10.09 -1.17
N THR A 98 0.36 -9.13 -1.99
CA THR A 98 1.23 -8.07 -2.51
C THR A 98 1.40 -7.01 -1.43
N GLY A 99 2.45 -7.15 -0.61
CA GLY A 99 2.78 -6.22 0.48
C GLY A 99 2.81 -4.77 0.00
N ASN A 100 2.50 -3.85 0.89
CA ASN A 100 2.34 -2.45 0.53
C ASN A 100 3.17 -1.55 1.45
N GLU A 101 2.70 -0.35 1.78
CA GLU A 101 3.43 0.74 2.43
C GLU A 101 3.76 0.52 3.92
N GLY A 102 4.28 -0.65 4.29
CA GLY A 102 4.59 -0.98 5.68
C GLY A 102 5.31 -2.32 5.87
N ASP A 103 5.57 -2.68 7.12
CA ASP A 103 6.16 -3.96 7.48
C ASP A 103 5.23 -5.11 7.07
N ILE A 104 5.76 -6.14 6.41
CA ILE A 104 4.94 -7.26 5.94
C ILE A 104 4.26 -8.07 7.05
N VAL A 105 4.84 -8.10 8.26
CA VAL A 105 4.25 -8.76 9.42
C VAL A 105 2.95 -8.07 9.84
N TRP A 106 2.91 -6.74 9.74
CA TRP A 106 1.73 -5.95 10.03
C TRP A 106 0.53 -6.35 9.16
N PHE A 107 0.77 -6.54 7.87
CA PHE A 107 -0.27 -6.99 6.93
C PHE A 107 -0.67 -8.44 7.17
N LEU A 108 0.27 -9.31 7.54
CA LEU A 108 -0.03 -10.68 7.95
C LEU A 108 -0.97 -10.72 9.17
N GLU A 109 -0.70 -9.91 10.19
CA GLU A 109 -1.52 -9.82 11.41
C GLU A 109 -2.93 -9.27 11.17
N ASN A 110 -3.17 -8.61 10.03
CA ASN A 110 -4.44 -7.95 9.73
C ASN A 110 -5.21 -8.54 8.54
N SER A 111 -4.63 -9.49 7.80
CA SER A 111 -5.21 -10.10 6.60
C SER A 111 -5.63 -11.56 6.82
N GLY A 112 -6.34 -11.79 7.93
CA GLY A 112 -6.73 -13.12 8.41
C GLY A 112 -7.58 -13.96 7.46
N PHE A 113 -8.30 -13.34 6.52
CA PHE A 113 -9.14 -14.05 5.57
C PHE A 113 -8.36 -15.08 4.76
N MET A 114 -7.14 -14.75 4.31
CA MET A 114 -6.28 -15.68 3.57
C MET A 114 -5.99 -16.94 4.38
N MET A 115 -5.74 -16.81 5.68
CA MET A 115 -5.51 -17.93 6.60
C MET A 115 -6.80 -18.74 6.82
N ASP A 116 -7.93 -18.06 7.01
CA ASP A 116 -9.23 -18.70 7.22
C ASP A 116 -9.65 -19.61 6.05
N ILE A 117 -9.25 -19.26 4.82
CA ILE A 117 -9.61 -20.03 3.62
C ILE A 117 -8.49 -20.95 3.12
N ALA A 118 -7.27 -20.89 3.66
CA ALA A 118 -6.13 -21.63 3.14
C ALA A 118 -6.38 -23.14 3.05
N GLY A 119 -6.93 -23.74 4.11
CA GLY A 119 -7.28 -25.16 4.15
C GLY A 119 -8.43 -25.56 3.23
N GLU A 120 -9.36 -24.63 2.93
CA GLU A 120 -10.46 -24.87 1.97
C GLU A 120 -9.94 -25.02 0.53
N PHE A 121 -8.80 -24.40 0.24
CA PHE A 121 -8.21 -24.34 -1.10
C PHE A 121 -6.92 -25.17 -1.25
N GLY A 122 -6.43 -25.79 -0.17
CA GLY A 122 -5.13 -26.49 -0.20
C GLY A 122 -3.97 -25.53 -0.51
N ALA A 123 -4.06 -24.28 -0.02
CA ALA A 123 -3.22 -23.18 -0.48
C ALA A 123 -1.96 -22.96 0.36
N MET A 124 -0.84 -22.68 -0.32
CA MET A 124 0.34 -22.08 0.30
C MET A 124 0.09 -20.58 0.49
N LEU A 125 0.42 -20.06 1.66
CA LEU A 125 0.30 -18.64 1.97
C LEU A 125 1.64 -17.95 1.82
N VAL A 126 1.66 -16.82 1.12
CA VAL A 126 2.86 -16.02 0.89
C VAL A 126 2.53 -14.55 1.13
N PHE A 127 3.30 -13.89 1.97
CA PHE A 127 3.24 -12.44 2.15
C PHE A 127 4.59 -11.86 1.73
N ALA A 128 4.62 -11.17 0.58
CA ALA A 128 5.85 -10.61 0.04
C ALA A 128 5.97 -9.14 0.41
N GLU A 129 7.07 -8.77 1.07
CA GLU A 129 7.30 -7.39 1.48
C GLU A 129 7.60 -6.49 0.27
N HIS A 130 7.07 -5.27 0.30
CA HIS A 130 7.34 -4.28 -0.72
C HIS A 130 8.78 -3.74 -0.57
N ARG A 131 9.47 -3.49 -1.68
CA ARG A 131 10.76 -2.79 -1.67
C ARG A 131 10.65 -1.45 -0.95
N TYR A 132 11.68 -1.06 -0.20
CA TYR A 132 11.69 0.15 0.65
C TYR A 132 10.63 0.14 1.77
N TYR A 133 10.22 -1.02 2.27
CA TYR A 133 9.41 -1.10 3.47
C TYR A 133 9.89 -2.24 4.36
N GLY A 134 9.67 -2.10 5.66
CA GLY A 134 10.09 -3.07 6.68
C GLY A 134 11.58 -3.37 6.62
N LYS A 135 11.92 -4.61 6.24
CA LYS A 135 13.32 -5.09 6.16
C LYS A 135 13.82 -5.21 4.72
N SER A 136 12.99 -4.88 3.73
CA SER A 136 13.26 -5.05 2.31
C SER A 136 13.81 -3.77 1.70
N LEU A 137 14.97 -3.34 2.20
CA LEU A 137 15.58 -2.04 1.88
C LEU A 137 16.71 -2.21 0.85
N PRO A 138 16.57 -1.73 -0.40
CA PRO A 138 17.56 -1.93 -1.45
C PRO A 138 18.98 -1.49 -1.11
N TYR A 139 19.11 -0.46 -0.26
CA TYR A 139 20.38 0.07 0.20
C TYR A 139 20.47 0.11 1.74
N GLY A 140 19.73 -0.77 2.43
CA GLY A 140 19.67 -0.77 3.90
C GLY A 140 19.22 0.60 4.44
N THR A 141 19.90 1.07 5.50
CA THR A 141 19.65 2.38 6.12
C THR A 141 19.97 3.58 5.21
N GLU A 142 20.61 3.35 4.06
CA GLU A 142 20.89 4.38 3.07
C GLU A 142 19.76 4.57 2.05
N SER A 143 18.71 3.75 2.11
CA SER A 143 17.65 3.70 1.08
C SER A 143 16.94 5.03 0.90
N TYR A 144 16.79 5.84 1.97
CA TYR A 144 16.09 7.13 1.94
C TYR A 144 17.01 8.35 1.92
N LYS A 145 18.34 8.17 1.89
CA LYS A 145 19.28 9.30 2.06
C LYS A 145 19.52 10.12 0.80
N ASP A 146 19.26 9.56 -0.37
CA ASP A 146 19.53 10.22 -1.65
C ASP A 146 18.39 9.90 -2.65
N PRO A 147 17.83 10.90 -3.35
CA PRO A 147 16.86 10.72 -4.43
C PRO A 147 17.24 9.67 -5.48
N VAL A 148 18.52 9.48 -5.78
CA VAL A 148 18.98 8.46 -6.75
C VAL A 148 18.72 7.06 -6.20
N LYS A 149 19.01 6.83 -4.92
CA LYS A 149 18.73 5.55 -4.26
C LYS A 149 17.24 5.33 -4.09
N LEU A 150 16.44 6.37 -3.90
CA LEU A 150 14.97 6.27 -3.84
C LEU A 150 14.31 6.06 -5.20
N SER A 151 15.01 6.34 -6.31
CA SER A 151 14.41 6.28 -7.65
C SER A 151 13.89 4.89 -8.06
N TYR A 152 14.32 3.82 -7.39
CA TYR A 152 13.82 2.47 -7.62
C TYR A 152 12.58 2.12 -6.79
N LEU A 153 12.06 3.05 -5.98
CA LEU A 153 10.78 2.93 -5.29
C LEU A 153 9.64 3.34 -6.23
N THR A 154 9.29 2.43 -7.14
CA THR A 154 8.15 2.58 -8.05
C THR A 154 7.24 1.35 -7.98
N SER A 155 6.00 1.52 -8.40
CA SER A 155 5.02 0.45 -8.43
C SER A 155 5.41 -0.68 -9.40
N GLU A 156 5.96 -0.35 -10.57
CA GLU A 156 6.38 -1.33 -11.59
C GLU A 156 7.54 -2.20 -11.09
N GLN A 157 8.50 -1.57 -10.42
CA GLN A 157 9.65 -2.24 -9.82
C GLN A 157 9.21 -3.25 -8.73
N ALA A 158 8.21 -2.89 -7.92
CA ALA A 158 7.62 -3.79 -6.93
C ALA A 158 6.82 -4.94 -7.59
N LEU A 159 6.07 -4.68 -8.67
CA LEU A 159 5.35 -5.73 -9.39
C LEU A 159 6.31 -6.76 -10.02
N GLU A 160 7.43 -6.30 -10.57
CA GLU A 160 8.46 -7.19 -11.10
C GLU A 160 9.21 -7.96 -10.00
N ASP A 161 9.40 -7.37 -8.81
CA ASP A 161 9.86 -8.12 -7.63
C ASP A 161 8.93 -9.32 -7.36
N TYR A 162 7.63 -9.08 -7.26
CA TYR A 162 6.66 -10.14 -7.01
C TYR A 162 6.68 -11.21 -8.10
N ALA A 163 6.80 -10.82 -9.37
CA ALA A 163 6.91 -11.75 -10.49
C ALA A 163 8.12 -12.68 -10.35
N LYS A 164 9.31 -12.12 -10.08
CA LYS A 164 10.54 -12.90 -9.91
C LYS A 164 10.51 -13.76 -8.66
N LEU A 165 9.95 -13.27 -7.55
CA LEU A 165 9.80 -14.06 -6.34
C LEU A 165 8.90 -15.28 -6.58
N ILE A 166 7.76 -15.12 -7.27
CA ILE A 166 6.89 -16.24 -7.62
C ILE A 166 7.61 -17.26 -8.51
N GLN A 167 8.37 -16.80 -9.52
CA GLN A 167 9.16 -17.70 -10.38
C GLN A 167 10.21 -18.46 -9.57
N HIS A 168 10.92 -17.77 -8.67
CA HIS A 168 11.88 -18.38 -7.76
C HIS A 168 11.21 -19.47 -6.93
N MET A 169 10.13 -19.16 -6.22
CA MET A 169 9.39 -20.11 -5.40
C MET A 169 8.90 -21.34 -6.18
N LYS A 170 8.36 -21.14 -7.39
CA LYS A 170 7.92 -22.25 -8.26
C LYS A 170 9.09 -23.14 -8.70
N SER A 171 10.28 -22.58 -8.82
CA SER A 171 11.49 -23.32 -9.20
C SER A 171 12.16 -24.04 -8.02
N THR A 172 12.10 -23.48 -6.81
CA THR A 172 12.84 -23.98 -5.64
C THR A 172 11.99 -24.83 -4.70
N ILE A 173 10.69 -24.54 -4.56
CA ILE A 173 9.79 -25.30 -3.71
C ILE A 173 9.30 -26.53 -4.49
N LYS A 174 9.67 -27.71 -4.00
CA LYS A 174 9.24 -28.98 -4.60
C LYS A 174 7.70 -29.07 -4.58
N GLY A 175 7.10 -29.30 -5.75
CA GLY A 175 5.65 -29.39 -5.92
C GLY A 175 4.97 -28.08 -6.33
N ALA A 176 5.65 -26.93 -6.27
CA ALA A 176 5.07 -25.63 -6.60
C ALA A 176 5.09 -25.29 -8.10
N GLN A 177 5.76 -26.10 -8.93
CA GLN A 177 6.04 -25.80 -10.34
C GLN A 177 4.77 -25.47 -11.14
N ASN A 178 3.68 -26.20 -10.87
CA ASN A 178 2.40 -26.05 -11.56
C ASN A 178 1.36 -25.23 -10.79
N SER A 179 1.70 -24.76 -9.58
CA SER A 179 0.78 -24.03 -8.72
C SER A 179 0.24 -22.78 -9.39
N SER A 180 -1.08 -22.62 -9.37
CA SER A 180 -1.74 -21.37 -9.73
C SER A 180 -1.60 -20.36 -8.62
N VAL A 181 -1.46 -19.07 -8.96
CA VAL A 181 -1.25 -18.00 -7.97
C VAL A 181 -2.41 -17.03 -8.01
N VAL A 182 -3.00 -16.73 -6.86
CA VAL A 182 -4.04 -15.71 -6.69
C VAL A 182 -3.44 -14.59 -5.85
N ALA A 183 -3.48 -13.36 -6.36
CA ALA A 183 -2.98 -12.21 -5.62
C ALA A 183 -4.05 -11.64 -4.69
N PHE A 184 -3.62 -11.16 -3.54
CA PHE A 184 -4.44 -10.49 -2.53
C PHE A 184 -3.76 -9.18 -2.13
N GLY A 185 -4.57 -8.19 -1.78
CA GLY A 185 -4.05 -6.97 -1.16
C GLY A 185 -5.16 -6.02 -0.75
N GLY A 186 -4.91 -5.27 0.32
CA GLY A 186 -5.76 -4.16 0.79
C GLY A 186 -5.13 -2.81 0.47
N SER A 187 -5.91 -1.74 0.29
CA SER A 187 -5.39 -0.38 0.06
C SER A 187 -4.50 -0.31 -1.21
N TYR A 188 -3.32 0.32 -1.13
CA TYR A 188 -2.29 0.25 -2.17
C TYR A 188 -1.85 -1.19 -2.48
N GLY A 189 -1.86 -2.10 -1.50
CA GLY A 189 -1.69 -3.53 -1.76
C GLY A 189 -2.78 -4.09 -2.68
N GLY A 190 -4.02 -3.60 -2.55
CA GLY A 190 -5.12 -3.95 -3.46
C GLY A 190 -4.91 -3.36 -4.85
N MET A 191 -4.35 -2.14 -4.95
CA MET A 191 -3.96 -1.54 -6.23
C MET A 191 -2.87 -2.40 -6.90
N LEU A 192 -1.83 -2.78 -6.16
CA LEU A 192 -0.79 -3.68 -6.62
C LEU A 192 -1.36 -5.04 -7.06
N SER A 193 -2.23 -5.67 -6.27
CA SER A 193 -2.89 -6.93 -6.61
C SER A 193 -3.69 -6.85 -7.92
N ALA A 194 -4.45 -5.77 -8.13
CA ALA A 194 -5.17 -5.51 -9.37
C ALA A 194 -4.19 -5.31 -10.55
N TRP A 195 -3.23 -4.40 -10.40
CA TRP A 195 -2.25 -4.07 -11.44
C TRP A 195 -1.35 -5.26 -11.79
N PHE A 196 -1.04 -6.11 -10.81
CA PHE A 196 -0.28 -7.32 -11.02
C PHE A 196 -1.04 -8.28 -11.94
N ARG A 197 -2.36 -8.40 -11.76
CA ARG A 197 -3.20 -9.21 -12.65
C ARG A 197 -3.28 -8.60 -14.05
N MET A 198 -3.35 -7.28 -14.14
CA MET A 198 -3.41 -6.56 -15.42
C MET A 198 -2.12 -6.70 -16.24
N LYS A 199 -0.95 -6.64 -15.58
CA LYS A 199 0.37 -6.61 -16.24
C LYS A 199 1.02 -7.98 -16.37
N TYR A 200 0.79 -8.86 -15.40
CA TYR A 200 1.44 -10.17 -15.29
C TYR A 200 0.40 -11.31 -15.28
N ALA A 201 -0.54 -11.25 -16.22
CA ALA A 201 -1.62 -12.24 -16.34
C ALA A 201 -1.12 -13.69 -16.59
N GLY A 202 0.14 -13.88 -17.00
CA GLY A 202 0.79 -15.18 -17.11
C GLY A 202 1.39 -15.71 -15.80
N VAL A 203 1.55 -14.85 -14.79
CA VAL A 203 2.13 -15.20 -13.48
C VAL A 203 1.04 -15.54 -12.46
N ILE A 204 -0.02 -14.73 -12.41
CA ILE A 204 -1.15 -14.90 -11.48
C ILE A 204 -2.46 -15.12 -12.24
N VAL A 205 -3.36 -15.97 -11.74
CA VAL A 205 -4.61 -16.36 -12.42
C VAL A 205 -5.80 -15.45 -12.12
N GLY A 206 -5.73 -14.70 -11.02
CA GLY A 206 -6.73 -13.72 -10.61
C GLY A 206 -6.27 -12.95 -9.38
N SER A 207 -7.03 -11.91 -9.01
CA SER A 207 -6.74 -11.08 -7.85
C SER A 207 -7.97 -10.65 -7.05
N ILE A 208 -7.80 -10.61 -5.73
CA ILE A 208 -8.69 -9.90 -4.80
C ILE A 208 -8.02 -8.57 -4.48
N ALA A 209 -8.68 -7.48 -4.88
CA ALA A 209 -8.22 -6.10 -4.74
C ALA A 209 -9.16 -5.36 -3.77
N ALA A 210 -8.88 -5.49 -2.47
CA ALA A 210 -9.77 -5.00 -1.43
C ALA A 210 -9.52 -3.53 -1.09
N SER A 211 -10.59 -2.73 -1.13
CA SER A 211 -10.57 -1.28 -0.90
C SER A 211 -9.44 -0.58 -1.65
N ALA A 212 -9.29 -0.93 -2.93
CA ALA A 212 -8.21 -0.48 -3.80
C ALA A 212 -8.62 0.81 -4.55
N PRO A 213 -8.07 1.99 -4.22
CA PRO A 213 -8.45 3.26 -4.83
C PRO A 213 -7.81 3.48 -6.21
N ILE A 214 -7.93 2.51 -7.13
CA ILE A 214 -7.28 2.54 -8.46
C ILE A 214 -7.74 3.71 -9.35
N TRP A 215 -8.84 4.38 -9.01
CA TRP A 215 -9.36 5.57 -9.70
C TRP A 215 -9.16 6.86 -8.91
N GLY A 216 -8.23 6.87 -7.94
CA GLY A 216 -7.91 8.03 -7.10
C GLY A 216 -7.05 9.12 -7.76
N PHE A 217 -6.68 8.97 -9.04
CA PHE A 217 -5.75 9.86 -9.73
C PHE A 217 -6.47 10.98 -10.53
N PRO A 218 -5.75 12.01 -11.02
CA PRO A 218 -6.34 13.17 -11.68
C PRO A 218 -7.32 12.80 -12.81
N GLY A 219 -8.48 13.46 -12.81
CA GLY A 219 -9.51 13.30 -13.84
C GLY A 219 -10.37 12.03 -13.72
N MET A 220 -10.13 11.15 -12.75
CA MET A 220 -10.91 9.91 -12.60
C MET A 220 -12.01 9.97 -11.54
N SER A 221 -11.76 10.64 -10.41
CA SER A 221 -12.71 10.76 -9.30
C SER A 221 -12.78 12.20 -8.79
N LYS A 222 -13.85 12.53 -8.05
CA LYS A 222 -13.99 13.87 -7.45
C LYS A 222 -13.01 14.00 -6.28
N CYS A 223 -12.25 15.10 -6.22
CA CYS A 223 -11.26 15.30 -5.16
C CYS A 223 -11.86 15.39 -3.75
N ASN A 224 -13.17 15.67 -3.61
CA ASN A 224 -13.86 15.71 -2.32
C ASN A 224 -14.41 14.36 -1.85
N GLY A 225 -14.11 13.27 -2.57
CA GLY A 225 -14.61 11.93 -2.30
C GLY A 225 -14.32 11.46 -0.87
N ILE A 226 -13.03 11.42 -0.50
CA ILE A 226 -12.57 11.02 0.85
C ILE A 226 -13.32 11.80 1.93
N TYR A 227 -13.32 13.13 1.85
CA TYR A 227 -13.95 13.98 2.87
C TYR A 227 -15.47 13.80 2.95
N THR A 228 -16.13 13.58 1.82
CA THR A 228 -17.58 13.31 1.77
C THR A 228 -17.91 11.99 2.45
N VAL A 229 -17.17 10.92 2.13
CA VAL A 229 -17.40 9.59 2.72
C VAL A 229 -17.07 9.62 4.21
N THR A 230 -15.94 10.20 4.62
CA THR A 230 -15.61 10.39 6.04
C THR A 230 -16.72 11.13 6.80
N THR A 231 -17.24 12.22 6.23
CA THR A 231 -18.35 12.97 6.85
C THR A 231 -19.60 12.11 7.00
N ASN A 232 -19.92 11.28 5.99
CA ASN A 232 -21.07 10.37 6.05
C ASN A 232 -20.87 9.26 7.09
N THR A 233 -19.68 8.70 7.21
CA THR A 233 -19.36 7.72 8.25
C THR A 233 -19.54 8.32 9.65
N PHE A 234 -19.10 9.57 9.87
CA PHE A 234 -19.27 10.25 11.15
C PHE A 234 -20.73 10.57 11.52
N LYS A 235 -21.66 10.63 10.56
CA LYS A 235 -23.10 10.75 10.86
C LYS A 235 -23.63 9.55 11.63
N LEU A 236 -23.00 8.37 11.52
CA LEU A 236 -23.39 7.18 12.28
C LEU A 236 -23.14 7.34 13.78
N GLY A 237 -22.17 8.18 14.17
CA GLY A 237 -21.85 8.46 15.57
C GLY A 237 -22.79 9.47 16.25
N GLY A 238 -23.67 10.13 15.49
CA GLY A 238 -24.65 11.09 16.00
C GLY A 238 -24.89 12.27 15.05
N GLU A 239 -26.11 12.79 15.05
CA GLU A 239 -26.57 13.84 14.13
C GLU A 239 -25.74 15.13 14.22
N HIS A 240 -25.31 15.51 15.43
CA HIS A 240 -24.58 16.76 15.66
C HIS A 240 -23.05 16.62 15.52
N CYS A 241 -22.52 15.40 15.54
CA CYS A 241 -21.08 15.16 15.56
C CYS A 241 -20.34 15.78 14.36
N PRO A 242 -20.72 15.53 13.08
CA PRO A 242 -20.05 16.19 11.95
C PRO A 242 -20.18 17.71 11.96
N GLY A 243 -21.32 18.24 12.41
CA GLY A 243 -21.55 19.68 12.53
C GLY A 243 -20.62 20.34 13.55
N ASN A 244 -20.40 19.67 14.68
CA ASN A 244 -19.49 20.15 15.72
C ASN A 244 -18.01 20.02 15.33
N ILE A 245 -17.62 18.97 14.60
CA ILE A 245 -16.27 18.88 13.99
C ILE A 245 -16.07 20.02 12.99
N ARG A 246 -17.05 20.30 12.13
CA ARG A 246 -16.96 21.44 11.19
C ARG A 246 -16.81 22.78 11.93
N LYS A 247 -17.58 22.96 13.00
CA LYS A 247 -17.52 24.17 13.83
C LYS A 247 -16.16 24.33 14.53
N SER A 248 -15.51 23.22 14.91
CA SER A 248 -14.26 23.28 15.67
C SER A 248 -13.12 23.94 14.88
N TRP A 249 -13.12 23.85 13.55
CA TRP A 249 -12.10 24.52 12.72
C TRP A 249 -12.09 26.03 12.92
N LYS A 250 -13.28 26.65 12.90
CA LYS A 250 -13.40 28.09 13.16
C LYS A 250 -13.00 28.44 14.59
N VAL A 251 -13.36 27.61 15.57
CA VAL A 251 -12.96 27.82 16.97
C VAL A 251 -11.44 27.75 17.14
N ILE A 252 -10.79 26.78 16.50
CA ILE A 252 -9.33 26.65 16.47
C ILE A 252 -8.70 27.90 15.84
N ASP A 253 -9.20 28.35 14.68
CA ASP A 253 -8.68 29.54 13.99
C ASP A 253 -8.87 30.83 14.82
N ASP A 254 -10.01 30.98 15.49
CA ASP A 254 -10.31 32.16 16.30
C ASP A 254 -9.46 32.21 17.59
N LEU A 255 -9.25 31.07 18.25
CA LEU A 255 -8.35 30.97 19.40
C LEU A 255 -6.88 31.11 18.98
N GLY A 256 -6.50 30.56 17.82
CA GLY A 256 -5.12 30.57 17.30
C GLY A 256 -4.57 31.95 16.94
N LYS A 257 -5.42 32.98 16.88
CA LYS A 257 -5.02 34.38 16.67
C LYS A 257 -4.28 35.00 17.86
N TYR A 258 -4.43 34.42 19.05
CA TYR A 258 -3.92 34.98 20.30
C TYR A 258 -3.05 33.96 21.02
N SER A 259 -1.96 34.43 21.65
CA SER A 259 -1.04 33.59 22.44
C SER A 259 -1.73 32.78 23.52
N GLU A 260 -2.70 33.38 24.21
CA GLU A 260 -3.48 32.76 25.28
C GLU A 260 -4.40 31.67 24.73
N GLY A 261 -4.92 31.84 23.52
CA GLY A 261 -5.75 30.84 22.85
C GLY A 261 -4.93 29.66 22.34
N LEU A 262 -3.75 29.90 21.77
CA LEU A 262 -2.79 28.86 21.40
C LEU A 262 -2.34 28.03 22.62
N LYS A 263 -2.02 28.71 23.73
CA LYS A 263 -1.69 28.07 25.00
C LYS A 263 -2.85 27.20 25.51
N PHE A 264 -4.06 27.75 25.54
CA PHE A 264 -5.26 27.01 25.93
C PHE A 264 -5.49 25.76 25.07
N LEU A 265 -5.41 25.87 23.74
CA LEU A 265 -5.55 24.73 22.84
C LEU A 265 -4.49 23.65 23.15
N SER A 266 -3.23 24.07 23.34
CA SER A 266 -2.12 23.16 23.61
C SER A 266 -2.32 22.38 24.91
N GLU A 267 -2.71 23.07 25.98
CA GLU A 267 -2.94 22.48 27.30
C GLU A 267 -4.17 21.56 27.30
N GLU A 268 -5.29 22.02 26.73
CA GLU A 268 -6.56 21.30 26.78
C GLU A 268 -6.55 20.03 25.91
N LEU A 269 -5.96 20.11 24.71
CA LEU A 269 -5.79 18.95 23.84
C LEU A 269 -4.64 18.04 24.30
N LYS A 270 -3.90 18.45 25.35
CA LYS A 270 -2.72 17.76 25.89
C LYS A 270 -1.65 17.51 24.81
N LEU A 271 -1.28 18.51 24.04
CA LEU A 271 -0.28 18.37 22.98
C LEU A 271 1.13 18.25 23.57
N CYS A 272 2.00 17.47 22.92
CA CYS A 272 3.40 17.32 23.37
C CYS A 272 4.25 18.56 23.10
N SER A 273 3.89 19.32 22.06
CA SER A 273 4.48 20.59 21.69
C SER A 273 3.41 21.68 21.72
N SER A 274 3.78 22.87 22.15
CA SER A 274 2.89 24.02 22.14
C SER A 274 2.55 24.43 20.69
N LEU A 275 1.31 24.82 20.48
CA LEU A 275 0.88 25.48 19.25
C LEU A 275 1.47 26.88 19.18
N GLU A 276 1.94 27.22 18.00
CA GLU A 276 2.44 28.51 17.60
C GLU A 276 1.70 28.93 16.32
N SER A 277 1.62 30.22 16.02
CA SER A 277 0.98 30.69 14.78
C SER A 277 1.58 30.06 13.52
N SER A 278 2.84 29.62 13.56
CA SER A 278 3.55 28.95 12.48
C SER A 278 3.10 27.50 12.23
N ASN A 279 2.51 26.82 13.21
CA ASN A 279 2.24 25.38 13.16
C ASN A 279 0.75 24.99 13.29
N VAL A 280 -0.16 25.97 13.42
CA VAL A 280 -1.62 25.72 13.49
C VAL A 280 -2.13 24.94 12.27
N ASP A 281 -1.61 25.26 11.08
CA ASP A 281 -2.02 24.56 9.85
C ASP A 281 -1.60 23.09 9.85
N ASP A 282 -0.42 22.78 10.39
CA ASP A 282 0.05 21.38 10.49
C ASP A 282 -0.76 20.61 11.53
N PHE A 283 -1.13 21.25 12.65
CA PHE A 283 -2.07 20.69 13.61
C PHE A 283 -3.45 20.40 12.97
N LYS A 284 -4.00 21.32 12.16
CA LYS A 284 -5.28 21.11 11.46
C LYS A 284 -5.21 19.98 10.44
N LYS A 285 -4.09 19.84 9.72
CA LYS A 285 -3.84 18.70 8.82
C LYS A 285 -3.79 17.38 9.60
N TRP A 286 -3.03 17.32 10.69
CA TRP A 286 -2.95 16.16 11.57
C TRP A 286 -4.35 15.74 12.05
N LEU A 287 -5.13 16.69 12.57
CA LEU A 287 -6.48 16.45 13.05
C LEU A 287 -7.42 15.95 11.94
N SER A 288 -7.28 16.47 10.73
CA SER A 288 -8.06 16.01 9.56
C SER A 288 -7.71 14.57 9.19
N THR A 289 -6.42 14.22 9.20
CA THR A 289 -5.95 12.85 8.99
C THR A 289 -6.50 11.90 10.06
N THR A 290 -6.55 12.32 11.33
CA THR A 290 -7.17 11.55 12.41
C THR A 290 -8.61 11.16 12.07
N TRP A 291 -9.43 12.09 11.59
CA TRP A 291 -10.82 11.80 11.23
C TRP A 291 -10.94 10.83 10.04
N ILE A 292 -10.07 10.97 9.04
CA ILE A 292 -10.04 10.06 7.89
C ILE A 292 -9.67 8.64 8.36
N TYR A 293 -8.60 8.49 9.14
CA TYR A 293 -8.18 7.19 9.67
C TYR A 293 -9.25 6.55 10.54
N LEU A 294 -9.94 7.33 11.37
CA LEU A 294 -11.05 6.85 12.18
C LEU A 294 -12.22 6.29 11.37
N ALA A 295 -12.57 6.93 10.26
CA ALA A 295 -13.56 6.38 9.35
C ALA A 295 -13.05 5.09 8.68
N SER A 296 -11.78 5.05 8.24
CA SER A 296 -11.16 3.87 7.65
C SER A 296 -11.12 2.66 8.59
N VAL A 297 -11.03 2.86 9.90
CA VAL A 297 -10.98 1.77 10.90
C VAL A 297 -12.26 1.64 11.72
N ASN A 298 -13.41 2.10 11.20
CA ASN A 298 -14.70 2.01 11.87
C ASN A 298 -15.29 0.58 11.88
N TYR A 299 -14.54 -0.38 12.42
CA TYR A 299 -14.85 -1.81 12.40
C TYR A 299 -15.92 -2.20 13.45
N PRO A 300 -16.68 -3.29 13.21
CA PRO A 300 -17.74 -3.75 14.11
C PRO A 300 -17.25 -4.43 15.40
N TYR A 301 -15.93 -4.60 15.55
CA TYR A 301 -15.28 -5.22 16.70
C TYR A 301 -13.96 -4.50 17.02
N SER A 302 -13.39 -4.81 18.19
CA SER A 302 -12.09 -4.26 18.57
C SER A 302 -11.00 -4.71 17.59
N ALA A 303 -10.18 -3.78 17.14
CA ALA A 303 -9.10 -4.05 16.21
C ALA A 303 -7.87 -3.23 16.57
N ASN A 304 -6.70 -3.79 16.27
CA ASN A 304 -5.43 -3.08 16.34
C ASN A 304 -4.89 -2.96 14.92
N PHE A 305 -5.29 -1.88 14.24
CA PHE A 305 -4.74 -1.51 12.95
C PHE A 305 -4.02 -0.17 13.12
N VAL A 306 -4.56 0.97 12.72
CA VAL A 306 -3.83 2.24 12.92
C VAL A 306 -3.54 2.52 14.40
N GLU A 307 -4.52 2.22 15.26
CA GLU A 307 -4.42 2.28 16.72
C GLU A 307 -5.23 1.11 17.32
N PRO A 308 -4.99 0.72 18.58
CA PRO A 308 -5.86 -0.20 19.30
C PRO A 308 -7.18 0.50 19.63
N LEU A 309 -8.24 0.10 18.94
CA LEU A 309 -9.55 0.76 19.01
C LEU A 309 -10.67 -0.21 19.39
N PRO A 310 -11.72 0.29 20.07
CA PRO A 310 -12.91 -0.49 20.37
C PRO A 310 -13.77 -0.71 19.12
N ALA A 311 -14.79 -1.56 19.25
CA ALA A 311 -15.84 -1.68 18.24
C ALA A 311 -16.54 -0.34 17.99
N TRP A 312 -16.79 -0.04 16.72
CA TRP A 312 -17.43 1.19 16.24
C TRP A 312 -16.81 2.46 16.83
N PRO A 313 -15.50 2.69 16.61
CA PRO A 313 -14.77 3.79 17.24
C PRO A 313 -15.38 5.17 16.94
N VAL A 314 -15.98 5.36 15.76
CA VAL A 314 -16.68 6.60 15.39
C VAL A 314 -17.81 6.91 16.37
N ASN A 315 -18.57 5.91 16.83
CA ASN A 315 -19.64 6.12 17.80
C ASN A 315 -19.10 6.57 19.16
N LYS A 316 -17.95 6.04 19.58
CA LYS A 316 -17.30 6.41 20.85
C LYS A 316 -16.74 7.82 20.82
N ILE A 317 -16.17 8.21 19.69
CA ILE A 317 -15.54 9.52 19.48
C ILE A 317 -16.57 10.61 19.24
N CYS A 318 -17.70 10.27 18.61
CA CYS A 318 -18.78 11.22 18.45
C CYS A 318 -19.57 11.48 19.75
N ALA A 319 -19.50 10.60 20.75
CA ALA A 319 -20.30 10.75 21.96
C ALA A 319 -20.09 12.11 22.69
N PRO A 320 -18.85 12.61 22.90
CA PRO A 320 -18.63 13.94 23.46
C PRO A 320 -19.00 15.08 22.51
N LEU A 321 -19.02 14.83 21.19
CA LEU A 321 -19.27 15.81 20.14
C LEU A 321 -20.74 15.86 19.68
N ASN A 322 -21.64 15.06 20.27
CA ASN A 322 -23.03 14.97 19.83
C ASN A 322 -24.00 15.85 20.66
N ASP A 323 -23.49 16.91 21.31
CA ASP A 323 -24.32 17.92 21.99
C ASP A 323 -24.56 19.13 21.06
N PRO A 324 -25.82 19.51 20.77
CA PRO A 324 -26.13 20.64 19.88
C PRO A 324 -25.67 22.01 20.40
N ASN A 325 -25.34 22.13 21.69
CA ASN A 325 -25.00 23.41 22.34
C ASN A 325 -23.49 23.67 22.45
N LEU A 326 -22.63 22.83 21.85
CA LEU A 326 -21.18 23.00 21.93
C LEU A 326 -20.71 24.25 21.17
N ASP A 327 -20.00 25.14 21.86
CA ASP A 327 -19.36 26.32 21.26
C ASP A 327 -18.06 26.70 21.98
N GLY A 328 -17.22 27.48 21.31
CA GLY A 328 -15.99 28.05 21.84
C GLY A 328 -15.17 27.03 22.62
N LYS A 329 -14.81 27.36 23.87
CA LYS A 329 -14.02 26.47 24.73
C LYS A 329 -14.71 25.15 25.08
N HIS A 330 -16.05 25.12 25.20
CA HIS A 330 -16.77 23.87 25.46
C HIS A 330 -16.64 22.88 24.30
N LEU A 331 -16.61 23.36 23.07
CA LEU A 331 -16.34 22.53 21.91
C LEU A 331 -14.91 21.98 21.91
N VAL A 332 -13.92 22.77 22.36
CA VAL A 332 -12.54 22.30 22.54
C VAL A 332 -12.46 21.20 23.61
N PHE A 333 -13.18 21.33 24.73
CA PHE A 333 -13.26 20.28 25.75
C PHE A 333 -13.85 18.97 25.21
N ALA A 334 -14.90 19.06 24.39
CA ALA A 334 -15.48 17.90 23.71
C ALA A 334 -14.49 17.27 22.72
N LEU A 335 -13.78 18.09 21.96
CA LEU A 335 -12.74 17.65 21.02
C LEU A 335 -11.61 16.91 21.75
N ALA A 336 -11.12 17.47 22.86
CA ALA A 336 -10.08 16.85 23.68
C ALA A 336 -10.51 15.47 24.18
N LYS A 337 -11.73 15.34 24.74
CA LYS A 337 -12.29 14.04 25.16
C LYS A 337 -12.36 13.03 24.01
N SER A 338 -12.73 13.49 22.82
CA SER A 338 -12.86 12.65 21.63
C SER A 338 -11.50 12.13 21.15
N LEU A 339 -10.47 12.98 21.16
CA LEU A 339 -9.11 12.59 20.78
C LEU A 339 -8.49 11.61 21.78
N GLN A 340 -8.82 11.70 23.07
CA GLN A 340 -8.35 10.74 24.08
C GLN A 340 -8.88 9.31 23.81
N VAL A 341 -10.06 9.15 23.23
CA VAL A 341 -10.59 7.82 22.85
C VAL A 341 -9.76 7.17 21.74
N TYR A 342 -9.16 7.97 20.86
CA TYR A 342 -8.34 7.46 19.75
C TYR A 342 -6.88 7.27 20.16
N TYR A 343 -6.25 8.31 20.74
CA TYR A 343 -4.81 8.33 21.01
C TYR A 343 -4.42 7.81 22.39
N ASN A 344 -5.38 7.58 23.29
CA ASN A 344 -5.11 7.20 24.68
C ASN A 344 -6.00 6.07 25.18
N THR A 345 -6.33 5.10 24.32
CA THR A 345 -7.12 3.92 24.68
C THR A 345 -6.53 3.15 25.86
N THR A 346 -5.18 3.11 25.97
CA THR A 346 -4.47 2.41 27.05
C THR A 346 -4.32 3.23 28.33
N GLY A 347 -4.64 4.53 28.30
CA GLY A 347 -4.46 5.46 29.42
C GLY A 347 -3.00 5.91 29.66
N ASN A 348 -2.05 5.42 28.85
CA ASN A 348 -0.62 5.65 29.06
C ASN A 348 -0.02 6.75 28.17
N THR A 349 -0.80 7.40 27.31
CA THR A 349 -0.33 8.46 26.42
C THR A 349 -0.26 9.79 27.19
N PRO A 350 0.93 10.32 27.53
CA PRO A 350 1.05 11.50 28.37
C PRO A 350 0.62 12.78 27.63
N CYS A 351 0.83 12.83 26.32
CA CYS A 351 0.50 13.94 25.44
C CYS A 351 0.33 13.46 23.99
N LEU A 352 -0.34 14.27 23.16
CA LEU A 352 -0.60 14.01 21.75
C LEU A 352 0.47 14.68 20.89
N ASN A 353 1.23 13.90 20.13
CA ASN A 353 2.21 14.43 19.21
C ASN A 353 1.59 14.60 17.81
N PHE A 354 1.45 15.85 17.37
CA PHE A 354 0.97 16.18 16.02
C PHE A 354 2.11 16.46 15.03
N SER A 355 3.37 16.37 15.48
CA SER A 355 4.52 16.49 14.58
C SER A 355 4.51 15.34 13.58
N LEU A 356 4.82 15.62 12.31
CA LEU A 356 4.86 14.61 11.26
C LEU A 356 5.84 13.49 11.66
N ILE A 357 5.31 12.27 11.74
CA ILE A 357 6.11 11.07 12.00
C ILE A 357 7.00 10.86 10.77
N ASN A 358 8.31 10.80 10.98
CA ASN A 358 9.31 10.58 9.93
C ASN A 358 9.89 9.17 10.05
N ASN A 359 9.03 8.15 10.17
CA ASN A 359 9.51 6.77 10.09
C ASN A 359 9.78 6.39 8.61
N GLU A 360 10.50 5.30 8.39
CA GLU A 360 10.90 4.88 7.04
C GLU A 360 9.70 4.59 6.12
N ALA A 361 8.58 4.08 6.65
CA ALA A 361 7.38 3.82 5.87
C ALA A 361 6.71 5.13 5.42
N ASP A 362 6.59 6.12 6.30
CA ASP A 362 6.04 7.45 5.98
C ASP A 362 6.90 8.17 4.93
N LEU A 363 8.23 8.03 5.03
CA LEU A 363 9.17 8.56 4.03
C LEU A 363 8.99 7.88 2.67
N GLY A 364 8.86 6.55 2.64
CA GLY A 364 8.61 5.78 1.43
C GLY A 364 7.31 6.19 0.75
N TRP A 365 6.22 6.25 1.51
CA TRP A 365 4.91 6.62 0.99
C TRP A 365 4.86 8.08 0.54
N SER A 366 5.53 8.98 1.27
CA SER A 366 5.70 10.39 0.86
C SER A 366 6.43 10.50 -0.48
N TYR A 367 7.50 9.74 -0.68
CA TYR A 367 8.20 9.70 -1.96
C TYR A 367 7.31 9.18 -3.09
N GLN A 368 6.60 8.07 -2.87
CA GLN A 368 5.67 7.50 -3.86
C GLN A 368 4.55 8.48 -4.22
N SER A 369 3.98 9.18 -3.23
CA SER A 369 2.97 10.21 -3.44
C SER A 369 3.49 11.38 -4.28
N CYS A 370 4.78 11.70 -4.14
CA CYS A 370 5.46 12.74 -4.91
C CYS A 370 5.94 12.32 -6.31
N THR A 371 5.79 11.05 -6.69
CA THR A 371 6.22 10.55 -8.01
C THR A 371 5.06 9.96 -8.82
N GLU A 372 4.35 8.98 -8.26
CA GLU A 372 3.35 8.16 -8.95
C GLU A 372 1.97 8.20 -8.27
N MET A 373 1.90 8.13 -6.94
CA MET A 373 0.67 8.03 -6.14
C MET A 373 0.00 9.38 -5.90
N ILE A 374 -0.16 10.15 -6.98
CA ILE A 374 -0.68 11.52 -6.93
C ILE A 374 -2.21 11.46 -6.89
N MET A 375 -2.78 11.54 -5.70
CA MET A 375 -4.23 11.45 -5.48
C MET A 375 -4.82 12.82 -5.10
N PRO A 376 -5.52 13.52 -6.02
CA PRO A 376 -6.10 14.82 -5.71
C PRO A 376 -7.14 14.75 -4.60
N SER A 377 -6.96 15.58 -3.57
CA SER A 377 -7.91 15.72 -2.47
C SER A 377 -8.29 17.19 -2.25
N CYS A 378 -9.55 17.44 -1.94
CA CYS A 378 -10.08 18.79 -1.69
C CYS A 378 -11.31 18.73 -0.77
N SER A 379 -11.55 19.78 0.01
CA SER A 379 -12.73 19.91 0.87
C SER A 379 -13.36 21.29 0.68
N ASP A 380 -14.67 21.40 0.83
CA ASP A 380 -15.41 22.66 0.68
C ASP A 380 -15.92 23.24 2.01
N GLY A 381 -15.93 22.42 3.08
CA GLY A 381 -16.46 22.79 4.40
C GLY A 381 -17.96 23.07 4.43
N ILE A 382 -18.69 22.72 3.37
CA ILE A 382 -20.15 22.85 3.22
C ILE A 382 -20.78 21.46 3.12
N ALA A 383 -20.37 20.68 2.13
CA ALA A 383 -20.82 19.31 1.92
C ALA A 383 -20.11 18.31 2.83
N ASP A 384 -18.92 18.66 3.32
CA ASP A 384 -18.10 17.87 4.23
C ASP A 384 -17.87 18.58 5.59
N MET A 385 -17.39 17.85 6.59
CA MET A 385 -17.15 18.37 7.95
C MET A 385 -15.76 19.01 8.14
N PHE A 386 -14.99 19.22 7.08
CA PHE A 386 -13.61 19.69 7.15
C PHE A 386 -13.55 21.20 6.92
N TYR A 387 -12.36 21.80 7.09
CA TYR A 387 -12.13 23.18 6.64
C TYR A 387 -11.88 23.20 5.13
N PRO A 388 -12.20 24.28 4.41
CA PRO A 388 -12.03 24.34 2.96
C PRO A 388 -10.56 24.20 2.55
N THR A 389 -10.27 23.25 1.65
CA THR A 389 -8.94 23.06 1.05
C THR A 389 -9.08 22.84 -0.46
N LYS A 390 -8.26 23.57 -1.24
CA LYS A 390 -8.24 23.41 -2.69
C LYS A 390 -7.09 22.52 -3.10
N TRP A 391 -7.35 21.58 -4.02
CA TRP A 391 -6.28 20.88 -4.71
C TRP A 391 -5.50 21.86 -5.60
N ASN A 392 -4.19 21.97 -5.37
CA ASN A 392 -3.29 22.84 -6.14
C ASN A 392 -2.05 22.05 -6.57
N PHE A 393 -2.07 21.57 -7.81
CA PHE A 393 -0.97 20.76 -8.36
C PHE A 393 0.37 21.50 -8.44
N PRO A 394 0.45 22.76 -8.91
CA PRO A 394 1.71 23.53 -8.86
C PRO A 394 2.34 23.59 -7.47
N GLN A 395 1.57 23.93 -6.43
CA GLN A 395 2.06 23.97 -5.05
C GLN A 395 2.49 22.59 -4.55
N PHE A 396 1.72 21.55 -4.87
CA PHE A 396 2.07 20.17 -4.56
C PHE A 396 3.41 19.79 -5.21
N SER A 397 3.61 20.09 -6.49
CA SER A 397 4.84 19.84 -7.22
C SER A 397 6.04 20.57 -6.62
N GLU A 398 5.87 21.83 -6.21
CA GLU A 398 6.93 22.59 -5.53
C GLU A 398 7.34 21.94 -4.20
N SER A 399 6.36 21.46 -3.40
CA SER A 399 6.65 20.76 -2.14
C SER A 399 7.41 19.45 -2.37
N CYS A 400 7.05 18.69 -3.39
CA CYS A 400 7.74 17.46 -3.77
C CYS A 400 9.17 17.72 -4.24
N TYR A 401 9.40 18.80 -5.00
CA TYR A 401 10.75 19.19 -5.40
C TYR A 401 11.57 19.69 -4.20
N ALA A 402 10.95 20.42 -3.28
CA ALA A 402 11.61 20.89 -2.06
C ALA A 402 12.09 19.72 -1.19
N GLN A 403 11.23 18.72 -0.97
CA GLN A 403 11.51 17.57 -0.11
C GLN A 403 12.39 16.51 -0.78
N TRP A 404 12.02 16.09 -2.00
CA TRP A 404 12.57 14.89 -2.64
C TRP A 404 13.37 15.16 -3.91
N LYS A 405 13.42 16.41 -4.38
CA LYS A 405 14.07 16.80 -5.65
C LYS A 405 13.49 16.06 -6.87
N VAL A 406 12.21 15.69 -6.80
CA VAL A 406 11.46 15.05 -7.89
C VAL A 406 10.29 15.93 -8.33
N VAL A 407 9.87 15.75 -9.58
CA VAL A 407 8.68 16.38 -10.13
C VAL A 407 7.61 15.30 -10.30
N PRO A 408 6.41 15.44 -9.70
CA PRO A 408 5.35 14.45 -9.81
C PRO A 408 4.89 14.25 -11.27
N ARG A 409 4.58 13.00 -11.65
CA ARG A 409 4.09 12.63 -12.98
C ARG A 409 2.60 12.27 -12.94
N PRO A 410 1.66 13.25 -12.97
CA PRO A 410 0.24 13.03 -12.63
C PRO A 410 -0.50 12.03 -13.53
N ASN A 411 -0.05 11.85 -14.76
CA ASN A 411 -0.69 10.95 -15.73
C ASN A 411 0.05 9.61 -15.87
N TRP A 412 1.11 9.37 -15.10
CA TRP A 412 1.93 8.17 -15.21
C TRP A 412 1.11 6.91 -14.90
N ILE A 413 0.49 6.85 -13.72
CA ILE A 413 -0.34 5.71 -13.30
C ILE A 413 -1.50 5.46 -14.27
N THR A 414 -2.17 6.50 -14.76
CA THR A 414 -3.27 6.33 -15.73
C THR A 414 -2.79 5.81 -17.07
N THR A 415 -1.56 6.15 -17.47
CA THR A 415 -0.93 5.65 -18.71
C THR A 415 -0.50 4.21 -18.53
N GLU A 416 0.19 3.92 -17.42
CA GLU A 416 0.76 2.60 -17.15
C GLU A 416 -0.35 1.57 -16.92
N TYR A 417 -1.33 1.87 -16.07
CA TYR A 417 -2.34 0.90 -15.62
C TYR A 417 -3.72 1.10 -16.27
N GLY A 418 -3.85 2.01 -17.24
CA GLY A 418 -5.04 2.17 -18.08
C GLY A 418 -6.20 2.99 -17.47
N GLY A 419 -6.09 3.41 -16.21
CA GLY A 419 -7.11 4.23 -15.54
C GLY A 419 -8.49 3.55 -15.49
N LYS A 420 -9.50 4.17 -16.11
CA LYS A 420 -10.85 3.56 -16.23
C LYS A 420 -10.99 2.56 -17.37
N ASN A 421 -10.03 2.51 -18.29
CA ASN A 421 -10.10 1.71 -19.51
C ASN A 421 -9.50 0.32 -19.30
N ILE A 422 -9.99 -0.40 -18.28
CA ILE A 422 -9.46 -1.71 -17.86
C ILE A 422 -10.30 -2.90 -18.33
N GLN A 423 -11.27 -2.68 -19.22
CA GLN A 423 -12.19 -3.73 -19.70
C GLN A 423 -11.51 -4.91 -20.40
N ALA A 424 -10.27 -4.73 -20.89
CA ALA A 424 -9.47 -5.80 -21.50
C ALA A 424 -8.84 -6.74 -20.45
N SER A 425 -8.80 -6.35 -19.17
CA SER A 425 -8.32 -7.17 -18.07
C SER A 425 -9.37 -8.22 -17.66
N SER A 426 -8.96 -9.20 -16.86
CA SER A 426 -9.83 -10.28 -16.40
C SER A 426 -9.45 -10.79 -15.02
N ASN A 427 -10.42 -11.42 -14.36
CA ASN A 427 -10.26 -12.13 -13.10
C ASN A 427 -9.80 -11.24 -11.96
N ILE A 428 -10.52 -10.13 -11.74
CA ILE A 428 -10.28 -9.22 -10.62
C ILE A 428 -11.59 -9.01 -9.87
N VAL A 429 -11.55 -9.19 -8.56
CA VAL A 429 -12.63 -8.76 -7.66
C VAL A 429 -12.17 -7.49 -6.95
N PHE A 430 -12.95 -6.41 -7.08
CA PHE A 430 -12.78 -5.15 -6.39
C PHE A 430 -13.83 -5.04 -5.27
N SER A 431 -13.45 -5.26 -4.02
CA SER A 431 -14.34 -5.07 -2.87
C SER A 431 -14.16 -3.68 -2.27
N ASN A 432 -15.25 -3.01 -1.85
CA ASN A 432 -15.20 -1.70 -1.19
C ASN A 432 -16.22 -1.62 -0.05
N GLY A 433 -15.77 -1.20 1.12
CA GLY A 433 -16.64 -0.86 2.25
C GLY A 433 -17.22 0.55 2.11
N LEU A 434 -18.52 0.75 2.34
CA LEU A 434 -19.12 2.09 2.19
C LEU A 434 -18.76 3.06 3.32
N LEU A 435 -18.21 2.57 4.43
CA LEU A 435 -17.72 3.42 5.53
C LEU A 435 -16.27 3.87 5.32
N ASP A 436 -15.57 3.25 4.36
CA ASP A 436 -14.18 3.54 4.03
C ASP A 436 -14.06 4.80 3.15
N PRO A 437 -13.35 5.84 3.59
CA PRO A 437 -13.09 7.02 2.78
C PRO A 437 -12.46 6.73 1.41
N TYR A 438 -11.60 5.70 1.32
CA TYR A 438 -10.91 5.34 0.07
C TYR A 438 -11.84 4.67 -0.95
N SER A 439 -13.00 4.16 -0.52
CA SER A 439 -14.03 3.65 -1.43
C SER A 439 -14.42 4.69 -2.48
N ALA A 440 -14.37 5.99 -2.17
CA ALA A 440 -14.66 7.08 -3.10
C ALA A 440 -13.84 7.02 -4.41
N PHE A 441 -12.71 6.33 -4.38
CA PHE A 441 -11.76 6.18 -5.48
C PHE A 441 -11.70 4.74 -6.04
N GLY A 442 -12.59 3.86 -5.57
CA GLY A 442 -12.67 2.46 -5.97
C GLY A 442 -13.55 2.19 -7.20
N VAL A 443 -13.57 0.92 -7.60
CA VAL A 443 -14.45 0.39 -8.65
C VAL A 443 -15.79 -0.03 -8.02
N HIS A 444 -16.87 0.65 -8.41
CA HIS A 444 -18.19 0.49 -7.77
C HIS A 444 -19.22 -0.32 -8.57
N LYS A 445 -18.86 -0.77 -9.78
CA LYS A 445 -19.72 -1.53 -10.67
C LYS A 445 -18.90 -2.58 -11.41
N ASN A 446 -19.54 -3.69 -11.75
CA ASN A 446 -18.92 -4.67 -12.63
C ASN A 446 -18.56 -4.00 -13.95
N ILE A 447 -17.32 -4.21 -14.40
CA ILE A 447 -16.81 -3.70 -15.68
C ILE A 447 -17.00 -4.77 -16.77
N SER A 448 -16.93 -6.04 -16.39
CA SER A 448 -17.19 -7.21 -17.23
C SER A 448 -17.61 -8.40 -16.37
N ASP A 449 -17.89 -9.55 -16.99
CA ASP A 449 -18.21 -10.80 -16.28
C ASP A 449 -17.05 -11.37 -15.43
N THR A 450 -15.86 -10.77 -15.52
CA THR A 450 -14.66 -11.20 -14.78
C THR A 450 -13.98 -10.05 -14.02
N LEU A 451 -14.47 -8.83 -14.16
CA LEU A 451 -14.05 -7.65 -13.39
C LEU A 451 -15.24 -7.23 -12.52
N ILE A 452 -15.28 -7.83 -11.34
CA ILE A 452 -16.44 -7.80 -10.44
C ILE A 452 -16.22 -6.76 -9.35
N SER A 453 -17.26 -6.00 -9.04
CA SER A 453 -17.28 -5.07 -7.92
C SER A 453 -18.20 -5.61 -6.83
N ILE A 454 -17.70 -5.61 -5.59
CA ILE A 454 -18.46 -5.98 -4.40
C ILE A 454 -18.53 -4.75 -3.50
N ILE A 455 -19.73 -4.34 -3.13
CA ILE A 455 -19.95 -3.24 -2.18
C ILE A 455 -20.41 -3.84 -0.86
N ILE A 456 -19.76 -3.42 0.23
CA ILE A 456 -19.99 -3.94 1.59
C ILE A 456 -20.48 -2.78 2.47
N PRO A 457 -21.79 -2.58 2.63
CA PRO A 457 -22.34 -1.33 3.18
C PRO A 457 -21.87 -0.97 4.59
N GLU A 458 -21.73 -1.97 5.46
CA GLU A 458 -21.38 -1.81 6.87
C GLU A 458 -19.87 -1.94 7.12
N ALA A 459 -19.06 -2.10 6.07
CA ALA A 459 -17.62 -2.27 6.20
C ALA A 459 -16.87 -0.93 6.11
N ALA A 460 -15.86 -0.83 6.96
CA ALA A 460 -14.76 0.13 6.81
C ALA A 460 -13.68 -0.43 5.87
N HIS A 461 -12.45 0.06 5.98
CA HIS A 461 -11.37 -0.24 5.05
C HIS A 461 -11.03 -1.74 5.04
N HIS A 462 -11.21 -2.40 3.87
CA HIS A 462 -10.92 -3.81 3.58
C HIS A 462 -11.31 -4.81 4.70
N LEU A 463 -12.51 -4.67 5.29
CA LEU A 463 -13.00 -5.58 6.34
C LEU A 463 -13.05 -7.05 5.88
N ASP A 464 -13.32 -7.26 4.59
CA ASP A 464 -13.32 -8.56 3.91
C ASP A 464 -11.99 -9.32 4.07
N LEU A 465 -10.84 -8.63 4.11
CA LEU A 465 -9.55 -9.28 4.31
C LEU A 465 -9.25 -9.68 5.77
N ARG A 466 -9.97 -9.11 6.75
CA ARG A 466 -9.76 -9.46 8.16
C ARG A 466 -10.18 -10.91 8.43
N SER A 467 -9.66 -11.51 9.51
CA SER A 467 -10.15 -12.83 9.94
C SER A 467 -11.62 -12.76 10.30
N LYS A 468 -12.33 -13.89 10.12
CA LYS A 468 -13.73 -14.05 10.55
C LYS A 468 -13.92 -13.65 12.02
N ASN A 469 -15.02 -12.98 12.29
CA ASN A 469 -15.39 -12.57 13.63
C ASN A 469 -16.89 -12.81 13.85
N ILE A 470 -17.28 -13.09 15.10
CA ILE A 470 -18.69 -13.26 15.48
C ILE A 470 -19.53 -11.99 15.26
N HIS A 471 -18.88 -10.82 15.22
CA HIS A 471 -19.52 -9.53 14.98
C HIS A 471 -19.45 -9.08 13.52
N ASP A 472 -19.02 -9.94 12.60
CA ASP A 472 -19.05 -9.63 11.17
C ASP A 472 -20.48 -9.34 10.70
N PRO A 473 -20.73 -8.23 9.99
CA PRO A 473 -22.03 -7.97 9.39
C PRO A 473 -22.32 -9.02 8.30
N PRO A 474 -23.60 -9.38 8.06
CA PRO A 474 -23.95 -10.34 7.02
C PRO A 474 -23.38 -10.01 5.64
N SER A 475 -23.23 -8.71 5.32
CA SER A 475 -22.68 -8.24 4.05
C SER A 475 -21.23 -8.63 3.82
N VAL A 476 -20.35 -8.60 4.84
CA VAL A 476 -18.95 -9.02 4.67
C VAL A 476 -18.83 -10.55 4.57
N ILE A 477 -19.70 -11.28 5.26
CA ILE A 477 -19.78 -12.74 5.14
C ILE A 477 -20.15 -13.12 3.70
N GLU A 478 -21.13 -12.43 3.12
CA GLU A 478 -21.52 -12.65 1.72
C GLU A 478 -20.42 -12.24 0.74
N ALA A 479 -19.77 -11.10 0.95
CA ALA A 479 -18.64 -10.65 0.14
C ALA A 479 -17.53 -11.71 0.08
N ARG A 480 -17.12 -12.23 1.24
CA ARG A 480 -16.12 -13.30 1.33
C ARG A 480 -16.57 -14.58 0.61
N ASN A 481 -17.86 -14.92 0.65
CA ASN A 481 -18.38 -16.08 -0.09
C ASN A 481 -18.28 -15.89 -1.62
N ILE A 482 -18.59 -14.68 -2.10
CA ILE A 482 -18.45 -14.31 -3.52
C ILE A 482 -16.98 -14.34 -3.94
N GLU A 483 -16.07 -13.81 -3.12
CA GLU A 483 -14.62 -13.88 -3.36
C GLU A 483 -14.15 -15.33 -3.49
N LYS A 484 -14.50 -16.20 -2.52
CA LYS A 484 -14.18 -17.64 -2.59
C LYS A 484 -14.75 -18.30 -3.84
N MET A 485 -15.96 -17.96 -4.25
CA MET A 485 -16.55 -18.47 -5.50
C MET A 485 -15.70 -18.09 -6.72
N HIS A 486 -15.26 -16.84 -6.82
CA HIS A 486 -14.40 -16.39 -7.92
C HIS A 486 -13.02 -17.05 -7.89
N ILE A 487 -12.40 -17.17 -6.73
CA ILE A 487 -11.14 -17.89 -6.54
C ILE A 487 -11.28 -19.33 -7.06
N ARG A 488 -12.33 -20.05 -6.66
CA ARG A 488 -12.60 -21.42 -7.17
C ARG A 488 -12.75 -21.45 -8.68
N LYS A 489 -13.42 -20.46 -9.27
CA LYS A 489 -13.62 -20.36 -10.73
C LYS A 489 -12.28 -20.21 -11.45
N TRP A 490 -11.41 -19.32 -10.98
CA TRP A 490 -10.10 -19.07 -11.59
C TRP A 490 -9.15 -20.26 -11.48
N LEU A 491 -9.21 -20.98 -10.35
CA LEU A 491 -8.37 -22.16 -10.13
C LEU A 491 -8.80 -23.37 -10.98
N LYS A 492 -10.08 -23.45 -11.39
CA LYS A 492 -10.61 -24.51 -12.26
C LYS A 492 -10.41 -24.27 -13.75
N SER A 493 -10.27 -23.02 -14.19
CA SER A 493 -10.24 -22.64 -15.61
C SER A 493 -8.87 -22.82 -16.27
N LYS A 494 -8.06 -23.78 -15.82
CA LYS A 494 -6.67 -23.98 -16.26
C LYS A 494 -6.46 -25.34 -16.90
#